data_AF-A0A6I3MRK0-F1
#
_entry.id   AF-A0A6I3MRK0-F1
#
_cell.length_a   1.000
_cell.length_b   1.000
_cell.length_c   1.000
_cell.angle_alpha   90.00
_cell.angle_beta   90.00
_cell.angle_gamma   90.00
#
_symmetry.space_group_name_H-M   'P 1'
#
loop_
_entity.id
_entity.type
_entity.pdbx_description
1 polymer ?
#
loop_
_entity_poly.entity_id
_entity_poly.type
_entity_poly.pdbx_seq_one_letter_code
_entity_poly.pdbx_strand_id
1 'polypeptide(L)'
;MKIFFKILILIIVAFLLALLAFAYEEHYREFIRFLYGLLTENKITFKNNGKYLHFASGEFISSFTIFIISIFLLLKGQEKSQIGRNIILGIIFLILSTLIFCYIGSNGKLMECTACDDGKRVLKFNDINYDLIFISSLIIGILPTIVTEVKKRYMKKASH
;
A
#
# COMPACT_ATOMS: atom_id res chain seq x y z
N MET A 1 -7.06 -5.56 -36.65
CA MET A 1 -7.85 -6.34 -35.65
C MET A 1 -7.05 -6.79 -34.42
N LYS A 2 -5.90 -7.48 -34.55
CA LYS A 2 -5.17 -8.01 -33.37
C LYS A 2 -4.71 -6.94 -32.36
N ILE A 3 -4.38 -5.74 -32.79
CA ILE A 3 -3.95 -4.63 -31.92
C ILE A 3 -5.13 -4.07 -31.12
N PHE A 4 -6.26 -3.83 -31.78
CA PHE A 4 -7.48 -3.34 -31.13
C PHE A 4 -7.95 -4.26 -30.02
N PHE A 5 -7.95 -5.58 -30.25
CA PHE A 5 -8.34 -6.57 -29.25
C PHE A 5 -7.41 -6.58 -28.02
N LYS A 6 -6.10 -6.40 -28.22
CA LYS A 6 -5.12 -6.28 -27.13
C LYS A 6 -5.35 -5.02 -26.28
N ILE A 7 -5.64 -3.90 -26.92
CA ILE A 7 -5.94 -2.63 -26.23
C ILE A 7 -7.23 -2.79 -25.41
N LEU A 8 -8.26 -3.39 -25.99
CA LEU A 8 -9.52 -3.64 -25.29
C LEU A 8 -9.32 -4.50 -24.04
N ILE A 9 -8.55 -5.60 -24.14
CA ILE A 9 -8.22 -6.44 -22.98
C ILE A 9 -7.49 -5.64 -21.90
N LEU A 10 -6.51 -4.80 -22.28
CA LEU A 10 -5.76 -3.99 -21.33
C LEU A 10 -6.67 -3.01 -20.57
N ILE A 11 -7.60 -2.36 -21.27
CA ILE A 11 -8.58 -1.44 -20.67
C ILE A 11 -9.47 -2.20 -19.68
N ILE A 12 -9.98 -3.37 -20.06
CA ILE A 12 -10.82 -4.19 -19.18
C ILE A 12 -10.05 -4.60 -17.92
N VAL A 13 -8.81 -5.06 -18.06
CA VAL A 13 -7.97 -5.45 -16.91
C VAL A 13 -7.70 -4.26 -16.00
N ALA A 14 -7.33 -3.10 -16.55
CA ALA A 14 -7.09 -1.89 -15.76
C ALA A 14 -8.36 -1.43 -15.02
N PHE A 15 -9.52 -1.51 -15.66
CA PHE A 15 -10.81 -1.19 -15.05
C PHE A 15 -11.14 -2.14 -13.89
N LEU A 16 -10.94 -3.45 -14.07
CA LEU A 16 -11.15 -4.44 -13.01
C LEU A 16 -10.19 -4.22 -11.82
N LEU A 17 -8.93 -3.88 -12.07
CA LEU A 17 -7.97 -3.54 -11.01
C LEU A 17 -8.38 -2.27 -10.25
N ALA A 18 -8.88 -1.26 -10.96
CA ALA A 18 -9.36 -0.03 -10.35
C ALA A 18 -10.60 -0.28 -9.47
N LEU A 19 -11.54 -1.11 -9.93
CA LEU A 19 -12.70 -1.53 -9.12
C LEU A 19 -12.28 -2.31 -7.87
N LEU A 20 -11.29 -3.20 -8.00
CA LEU A 20 -10.75 -3.93 -6.85
C LEU A 20 -10.10 -2.97 -5.84
N ALA A 21 -9.32 -2.01 -6.31
CA ALA A 21 -8.71 -0.98 -5.46
C ALA A 21 -9.78 -0.15 -4.73
N PHE A 22 -10.81 0.28 -5.46
CA PHE A 22 -11.94 1.02 -4.91
C PHE A 22 -12.63 0.25 -3.77
N ALA A 23 -12.90 -1.04 -3.98
CA ALA A 23 -13.54 -1.88 -2.97
C ALA A 23 -12.62 -2.16 -1.76
N TYR A 24 -11.30 -2.21 -1.97
CA TYR A 24 -10.33 -2.53 -0.93
C TYR A 24 -9.98 -1.34 -0.03
N GLU A 25 -10.09 -0.10 -0.52
CA GLU A 25 -9.58 1.07 0.20
C GLU A 25 -10.19 1.26 1.60
N GLU A 26 -11.50 1.09 1.77
CA GLU A 26 -12.12 1.30 3.08
C GLU A 26 -11.62 0.26 4.10
N HIS A 27 -11.46 -1.01 3.68
CA HIS A 27 -10.86 -2.04 4.53
C HIS A 27 -9.42 -1.71 4.92
N TYR A 28 -8.65 -1.13 4.00
CA TYR A 28 -7.31 -0.65 4.31
C TYR A 28 -7.36 0.49 5.35
N ARG A 29 -8.24 1.47 5.18
CA ARG A 29 -8.41 2.59 6.14
C ARG A 29 -8.84 2.12 7.52
N GLU A 30 -9.77 1.17 7.59
CA GLU A 30 -10.17 0.51 8.83
C GLU A 30 -8.99 -0.18 9.52
N PHE A 31 -8.20 -0.93 8.76
CA PHE A 31 -6.99 -1.57 9.27
C PHE A 31 -5.97 -0.56 9.82
N ILE A 32 -5.74 0.56 9.13
CA ILE A 32 -4.85 1.62 9.61
C ILE A 32 -5.39 2.25 10.90
N ARG A 33 -6.69 2.53 10.99
CA ARG A 33 -7.31 3.06 12.23
C ARG A 33 -7.15 2.07 13.39
N PHE A 34 -7.37 0.78 13.13
CA PHE A 34 -7.15 -0.27 14.11
C PHE A 34 -5.69 -0.29 14.60
N LEU A 35 -4.72 -0.23 13.68
CA LEU A 35 -3.30 -0.17 14.04
C LEU A 35 -2.94 1.07 14.86
N TYR A 36 -3.47 2.25 14.52
CA TYR A 36 -3.23 3.47 15.29
C TYR A 36 -3.70 3.34 16.74
N GLY A 37 -4.87 2.74 16.96
CA GLY A 37 -5.37 2.44 18.31
C GLY A 37 -4.50 1.41 19.03
N LEU A 38 -4.19 0.30 18.36
CA LEU A 38 -3.41 -0.81 18.93
C LEU A 38 -1.99 -0.36 19.33
N LEU A 39 -1.29 0.35 18.46
CA LEU A 39 0.10 0.78 18.66
C LEU A 39 0.25 1.89 19.71
N THR A 40 -0.86 2.50 20.14
CA THR A 40 -0.87 3.56 21.15
C THR A 40 -1.58 3.15 22.43
N GLU A 41 -1.83 1.86 22.64
CA GLU A 41 -2.56 1.35 23.82
C GLU A 41 -3.94 2.02 23.98
N ASN A 42 -4.62 2.28 22.86
CA ASN A 42 -5.90 2.99 22.77
C ASN A 42 -5.88 4.45 23.27
N LYS A 43 -4.70 5.09 23.35
CA LYS A 43 -4.59 6.53 23.57
C LYS A 43 -5.11 7.32 22.37
N ILE A 44 -5.00 6.77 21.16
CA ILE A 44 -5.69 7.30 19.98
C ILE A 44 -7.03 6.60 19.80
N THR A 45 -8.10 7.38 19.72
CA THR A 45 -9.44 6.91 19.36
C THR A 45 -10.00 7.72 18.21
N PHE A 46 -10.98 7.18 17.49
CA PHE A 46 -11.56 7.85 16.34
C PHE A 46 -13.02 8.18 16.56
N LYS A 47 -13.41 9.42 16.27
CA LYS A 47 -14.81 9.87 16.32
C LYS A 47 -15.40 9.90 14.92
N ASN A 48 -16.42 9.08 14.70
CA ASN A 48 -17.22 9.11 13.47
C ASN A 48 -18.39 10.07 13.65
N ASN A 49 -18.40 11.20 12.94
CA ASN A 49 -19.49 12.19 13.01
C ASN A 49 -20.69 11.81 12.11
N GLY A 50 -21.01 10.53 11.97
CA GLY A 50 -22.31 10.03 11.49
C GLY A 50 -22.59 10.11 9.98
N LYS A 51 -21.71 10.70 9.16
CA LYS A 51 -21.83 10.73 7.68
C LYS A 51 -20.47 10.72 6.98
N TYR A 52 -19.58 9.82 7.37
CA TYR A 52 -18.35 9.62 6.60
C TYR A 52 -18.66 8.80 5.35
N LEU A 53 -19.05 9.49 4.27
CA LEU A 53 -19.07 8.92 2.93
C LEU A 53 -17.68 9.07 2.35
N HIS A 54 -16.92 7.98 2.41
CA HIS A 54 -15.61 7.92 1.79
C HIS A 54 -15.73 7.54 0.33
N PHE A 55 -15.14 8.35 -0.54
CA PHE A 55 -14.87 7.94 -1.91
C PHE A 55 -13.40 7.58 -2.01
N ALA A 56 -13.13 6.43 -2.61
CA ALA A 56 -11.78 5.97 -2.83
C ALA A 56 -10.94 7.06 -3.51
N SER A 57 -9.74 7.30 -2.98
CA SER A 57 -8.89 8.36 -3.49
C SER A 57 -8.33 7.96 -4.85
N GLY A 58 -8.21 8.94 -5.76
CA GLY A 58 -7.59 8.69 -7.07
C GLY A 58 -6.12 8.27 -6.93
N GLU A 59 -5.45 8.73 -5.88
CA GLU A 59 -4.06 8.38 -5.56
C GLU A 59 -3.94 6.91 -5.13
N PHE A 60 -4.85 6.43 -4.28
CA PHE A 60 -4.91 5.02 -3.87
C PHE A 60 -5.17 4.10 -5.06
N ILE A 61 -6.19 4.40 -5.86
CA ILE A 61 -6.57 3.58 -7.02
C ILE A 61 -5.43 3.53 -8.05
N SER A 62 -4.85 4.69 -8.38
CA SER A 62 -3.77 4.77 -9.37
C SER A 62 -2.50 4.08 -8.89
N SER A 63 -2.08 4.31 -7.63
CA SER A 63 -0.89 3.67 -7.05
C SER A 63 -1.03 2.16 -6.94
N PHE A 64 -2.20 1.64 -6.52
CA PHE A 64 -2.46 0.20 -6.50
C PHE A 64 -2.37 -0.41 -7.91
N THR A 65 -3.02 0.23 -8.89
CA THR A 65 -3.04 -0.27 -10.28
C THR A 65 -1.63 -0.28 -10.87
N ILE A 66 -0.86 0.81 -10.70
CA ILE A 66 0.53 0.91 -11.14
C ILE A 66 1.40 -0.15 -10.45
N PHE A 67 1.21 -0.37 -9.16
CA PHE A 67 1.96 -1.37 -8.40
C PHE A 67 1.72 -2.79 -8.92
N ILE A 68 0.46 -3.18 -9.14
CA ILE A 68 0.12 -4.51 -9.68
C ILE A 68 0.72 -4.71 -11.08
N ILE A 69 0.59 -3.71 -11.96
CA ILE A 69 1.17 -3.76 -13.31
C ILE A 69 2.71 -3.88 -13.22
N SER A 70 3.35 -3.09 -12.36
CA SER A 70 4.80 -3.07 -12.19
C SER A 70 5.33 -4.42 -11.69
N ILE A 71 4.70 -4.97 -10.65
CA ILE A 71 5.01 -6.31 -10.13
C ILE A 71 4.83 -7.37 -11.22
N PHE A 72 3.72 -7.33 -11.96
CA PHE A 72 3.49 -8.28 -13.05
C PHE A 72 4.59 -8.24 -14.11
N LEU A 73 4.99 -7.04 -14.55
CA LEU A 73 6.06 -6.87 -15.54
C LEU A 73 7.41 -7.38 -15.02
N LEU A 74 7.74 -7.11 -13.75
CA LEU A 74 8.98 -7.57 -13.13
C LEU A 74 9.01 -9.09 -12.93
N LEU A 75 7.88 -9.72 -12.60
CA LEU A 75 7.79 -11.15 -12.35
C LEU A 75 7.72 -11.98 -13.64
N LYS A 76 7.19 -11.42 -14.74
CA LYS A 76 7.01 -12.14 -16.02
C LYS A 76 8.29 -12.80 -16.56
N GLY A 77 9.45 -12.22 -16.26
CA GLY A 77 10.75 -12.72 -16.72
C GLY A 77 11.49 -13.64 -15.74
N GLN A 78 10.88 -13.97 -14.60
CA GLN A 78 11.53 -14.71 -13.50
C GLN A 78 11.18 -16.21 -13.49
N GLU A 79 12.03 -17.00 -12.84
CA GLU A 79 11.76 -18.43 -12.63
C GLU A 79 10.66 -18.62 -11.57
N LYS A 80 9.88 -19.71 -11.67
CA LYS A 80 8.73 -19.96 -10.76
C LYS A 80 9.11 -19.95 -9.27
N SER A 81 10.28 -20.51 -8.92
CA SER A 81 10.80 -20.51 -7.54
C SER A 81 11.12 -19.10 -7.05
N GLN A 82 11.64 -18.24 -7.93
CA GLN A 82 11.97 -16.85 -7.62
C GLN A 82 10.70 -16.00 -7.50
N ILE A 83 9.69 -16.25 -8.34
CA ILE A 83 8.39 -15.55 -8.28
C ILE A 83 7.76 -15.73 -6.90
N GLY A 84 7.63 -16.97 -6.43
CA GLY A 84 7.04 -17.26 -5.12
C GLY A 84 7.78 -16.56 -3.99
N ARG A 85 9.12 -16.63 -4.00
CA ARG A 85 9.96 -15.95 -3.00
C ARG A 85 9.77 -14.44 -3.02
N ASN A 86 9.74 -13.82 -4.20
CA ASN A 86 9.61 -12.37 -4.33
C ASN A 86 8.23 -11.87 -3.94
N ILE A 87 7.16 -12.62 -4.23
CA ILE A 87 5.81 -12.30 -3.76
C ILE A 87 5.75 -12.37 -2.23
N ILE A 88 6.25 -13.44 -1.62
CA ILE A 88 6.23 -13.62 -0.16
C ILE A 88 7.04 -12.49 0.51
N LEU A 89 8.26 -12.24 0.05
CA LEU A 89 9.07 -11.14 0.58
C LEU A 89 8.40 -9.79 0.37
N GLY A 90 7.80 -9.54 -0.80
CA GLY A 90 7.11 -8.29 -1.08
C GLY A 90 5.94 -8.04 -0.13
N ILE A 91 5.14 -9.08 0.15
CA ILE A 91 4.04 -9.00 1.13
C ILE A 91 4.58 -8.72 2.54
N ILE A 92 5.64 -9.41 2.96
CA ILE A 92 6.27 -9.18 4.27
C ILE A 92 6.75 -7.72 4.38
N PHE A 93 7.45 -7.22 3.36
CA PHE A 93 7.95 -5.85 3.33
C PHE A 93 6.82 -4.81 3.33
N LEU A 94 5.71 -5.08 2.63
CA LEU A 94 4.52 -4.24 2.60
C LEU A 94 3.83 -4.17 3.98
N ILE A 95 3.69 -5.30 4.67
CA ILE A 95 3.11 -5.35 6.02
C ILE A 95 4.02 -4.62 7.01
N LEU A 96 5.32 -4.93 7.00
CA LEU A 96 6.29 -4.32 7.92
C LEU A 96 6.38 -2.80 7.73
N SER A 97 6.45 -2.32 6.49
CA SER A 97 6.44 -0.89 6.21
C SER A 97 5.17 -0.21 6.69
N THR A 98 4.00 -0.82 6.45
CA THR A 98 2.72 -0.29 6.93
C THR A 98 2.71 -0.17 8.46
N LEU A 99 3.19 -1.19 9.18
CA LEU A 99 3.30 -1.16 10.64
C LEU A 99 4.24 -0.05 11.12
N ILE A 100 5.41 0.10 10.49
CA ILE A 100 6.39 1.14 10.83
C ILE A 100 5.80 2.53 10.60
N PHE A 101 5.17 2.79 9.45
CA PHE A 101 4.54 4.08 9.17
C PHE A 101 3.36 4.36 10.11
N CYS A 102 2.56 3.35 10.46
CA CYS A 102 1.52 3.51 11.46
C CYS A 102 2.08 3.84 12.84
N TYR A 103 3.16 3.17 13.25
CA TYR A 103 3.82 3.42 14.53
C TYR A 103 4.39 4.84 14.62
N ILE A 104 5.11 5.27 13.59
CA ILE A 104 5.67 6.62 13.52
C ILE A 104 4.54 7.67 13.48
N GLY A 105 3.54 7.46 12.63
CA GLY A 105 2.43 8.39 12.48
C GLY A 105 1.57 8.53 13.73
N SER A 106 1.25 7.42 14.40
CA SER A 106 0.45 7.42 15.63
C SER A 106 1.18 8.10 16.78
N ASN A 107 2.46 7.79 17.00
CA ASN A 107 3.26 8.46 18.03
C ASN A 107 3.49 9.93 17.72
N GLY A 108 3.71 10.29 16.45
CA GLY A 108 3.78 11.70 16.02
C GLY A 108 2.51 12.48 16.37
N LYS A 109 1.33 11.88 16.15
CA LYS A 109 0.05 12.47 16.57
C LYS A 109 -0.08 12.59 18.09
N LEU A 110 0.49 11.70 18.89
CA LEU A 110 0.48 11.91 20.34
C LEU A 110 1.42 13.05 20.75
N MET A 111 2.61 13.15 20.16
CA MET A 111 3.59 14.20 20.48
C MET A 111 3.12 15.61 20.10
N GLU A 112 2.40 15.75 18.99
CA GLU A 112 1.78 17.03 18.59
C GLU A 112 0.74 17.53 19.61
N CYS A 113 0.26 16.67 20.52
CA CYS A 113 -0.77 17.02 21.47
C CYS A 113 -0.18 17.65 22.73
N THR A 114 -0.06 18.98 22.74
CA THR A 114 0.40 19.75 23.91
C THR A 114 -0.66 19.89 25.01
N ALA A 115 -1.92 19.54 24.75
CA ALA A 115 -3.05 19.69 25.68
C ALA A 115 -4.01 18.47 25.67
N CYS A 116 -3.49 17.25 25.50
CA CYS A 116 -4.33 16.05 25.56
C CYS A 116 -4.80 15.76 27.00
N ASP A 117 -6.10 15.57 27.20
CA ASP A 117 -6.67 15.07 28.45
C ASP A 117 -6.13 13.67 28.74
N ASP A 118 -5.32 13.52 29.79
CA ASP A 118 -4.66 12.28 30.22
C ASP A 118 -3.88 11.55 29.10
N GLY A 119 -3.33 12.30 28.14
CA GLY A 119 -2.58 11.73 27.01
C GLY A 119 -3.44 10.99 25.98
N LYS A 120 -4.77 11.17 26.00
CA LYS A 120 -5.70 10.63 25.00
C LYS A 120 -5.98 11.66 23.91
N ARG A 121 -5.91 11.22 22.64
CA ARG A 121 -6.22 12.05 21.46
C ARG A 121 -7.36 11.43 20.69
N VAL A 122 -8.42 12.22 20.46
CA VAL A 122 -9.52 11.83 19.57
C VAL A 122 -9.24 12.40 18.19
N LEU A 123 -9.14 11.53 17.18
CA LEU A 123 -8.94 11.90 15.78
C LEU A 123 -10.23 11.74 14.97
N LYS A 124 -10.36 12.55 13.93
CA LYS A 124 -11.32 12.31 12.84
C LYS A 124 -10.70 11.32 11.85
N PHE A 125 -11.54 10.65 11.06
CA PHE A 125 -11.05 9.70 10.06
C PHE A 125 -10.11 10.38 9.05
N ASN A 126 -10.37 11.63 8.64
CA ASN A 126 -9.51 12.37 7.70
C ASN A 126 -8.22 12.93 8.30
N ASP A 127 -7.97 12.77 9.60
CA ASP A 127 -6.75 13.30 10.23
C ASP A 127 -5.52 12.42 9.94
N ILE A 128 -5.73 11.23 9.35
CA ILE A 128 -4.68 10.32 8.89
C ILE A 128 -4.53 10.45 7.38
N ASN A 129 -3.29 10.60 6.94
CA ASN A 129 -2.95 10.55 5.52
C ASN A 129 -2.75 9.07 5.08
N TYR A 130 -3.85 8.39 4.79
CA TYR A 130 -3.84 6.97 4.40
C TYR A 130 -3.10 6.73 3.09
N ASP A 131 -3.24 7.64 2.13
CA ASP A 131 -2.65 7.51 0.79
C ASP A 131 -1.12 7.53 0.87
N LEU A 132 -0.55 8.42 1.69
CA LEU A 132 0.89 8.46 1.95
C LEU A 132 1.39 7.14 2.56
N ILE A 133 0.70 6.61 3.57
CA ILE A 133 1.08 5.33 4.21
C ILE A 133 1.03 4.21 3.18
N PHE A 134 -0.04 4.16 2.38
CA PHE A 134 -0.23 3.13 1.38
C PHE A 134 0.84 3.16 0.29
N ILE A 135 1.03 4.32 -0.36
CA ILE A 135 1.99 4.50 -1.45
C ILE A 135 3.41 4.20 -0.98
N SER A 136 3.80 4.69 0.21
CA SER A 136 5.12 4.44 0.77
C SER A 136 5.35 2.94 1.06
N SER A 137 4.35 2.24 1.60
CA SER A 137 4.40 0.79 1.78
C SER A 137 4.47 0.02 0.46
N LEU A 138 3.77 0.45 -0.60
CA LEU A 138 3.86 -0.17 -1.93
C LEU A 138 5.28 -0.04 -2.51
N ILE A 139 5.91 1.14 -2.36
CA ILE A 139 7.29 1.37 -2.81
C ILE A 139 8.26 0.42 -2.10
N ILE A 140 8.09 0.19 -0.80
CA ILE A 140 8.93 -0.74 -0.04
C ILE A 140 8.62 -2.20 -0.42
N GLY A 141 7.34 -2.53 -0.61
CA GLY A 141 6.90 -3.87 -0.98
C GLY A 141 7.40 -4.34 -2.35
N ILE A 142 7.68 -3.44 -3.30
CA ILE A 142 8.21 -3.81 -4.62
C ILE A 142 9.72 -4.10 -4.61
N LEU A 143 10.45 -3.65 -3.58
CA LEU A 143 11.92 -3.73 -3.51
C LEU A 143 12.50 -5.13 -3.72
N PRO A 144 11.99 -6.22 -3.10
CA PRO A 144 12.57 -7.56 -3.27
C PRO A 144 12.58 -8.00 -4.73
N THR A 145 11.53 -7.63 -5.47
CA THR A 145 11.39 -7.95 -6.89
C THR A 145 12.34 -7.13 -7.75
N ILE A 146 12.50 -5.82 -7.45
CA ILE A 146 13.45 -4.93 -8.13
C ILE A 146 14.88 -5.41 -7.92
N VAL A 147 15.26 -5.72 -6.68
CA VAL A 147 16.62 -6.18 -6.34
C VAL A 147 16.96 -7.46 -7.09
N THR A 148 16.02 -8.40 -7.17
CA THR A 148 16.22 -9.66 -7.91
C THR A 148 16.43 -9.39 -9.41
N GLU A 149 15.62 -8.53 -10.02
CA GLU A 149 15.72 -8.22 -11.44
C GLU A 149 17.02 -7.48 -11.78
N VAL A 150 17.45 -6.52 -10.94
CA VAL A 150 18.72 -5.81 -11.09
C VAL A 150 19.90 -6.77 -11.00
N LYS A 151 19.91 -7.66 -9.99
CA LYS A 151 20.97 -8.68 -9.82
C LYS A 151 21.07 -9.60 -11.04
N LYS A 152 19.93 -10.04 -11.58
CA LYS A 152 19.88 -10.89 -12.78
C LYS A 152 20.49 -10.19 -13.99
N ARG A 153 20.16 -8.91 -14.22
CA ARG A 153 20.72 -8.11 -15.33
C ARG A 153 22.22 -7.89 -15.19
N TYR A 154 22.69 -7.63 -13.98
CA TYR A 154 24.12 -7.48 -13.70
C TYR A 154 24.90 -8.77 -14.00
N MET A 155 24.42 -9.92 -13.54
CA MET A 155 25.06 -11.22 -13.80
C MET A 155 25.11 -11.56 -15.29
N LYS A 156 24.04 -11.28 -16.04
CA LYS A 156 24.00 -11.51 -17.49
C LYS A 156 25.01 -10.63 -18.25
N LYS A 157 25.29 -9.42 -17.75
CA LYS A 157 26.27 -8.52 -18.35
C LYS A 157 27.71 -8.96 -18.07
N ALA A 158 27.97 -9.60 -16.93
CA ALA A 158 29.30 -10.10 -16.57
C ALA A 158 29.70 -11.40 -17.28
N SER A 159 28.74 -12.10 -17.89
CA SER A 159 28.96 -13.35 -18.65
C SER A 159 29.17 -13.14 -20.16
N HIS A 160 29.18 -11.89 -20.62
CA HIS A 160 29.46 -11.48 -22.00
C HIS A 160 30.72 -10.63 -22.03
#